data_AF-A0A1G0YX29-F1
#
_entry.id   AF-A0A1G0YX29-F1
#
_cell.length_a   1.000
_cell.length_b   1.000
_cell.length_c   1.000
_cell.angle_alpha   90.00
_cell.angle_beta   90.00
_cell.angle_gamma   90.00
#
_symmetry.space_group_name_H-M   'P 1'
#
loop_
_entity.id
_entity.type
_entity.pdbx_description
1 polymer ?
#
loop_
_entity_poly.entity_id
_entity_poly.type
_entity_poly.pdbx_seq_one_letter_code
_entity_poly.pdbx_strand_id
1 'polypeptide(L)'
;MKISIISNLRHSAQPGEFGDVFLRRAVQRLLKYIKPDLLFLAGDLLSTPEAEDAKESWMRLTRILSVLQCPIIARGGRPSPGMLELYQTLPNQNALPKYLDPRLLALLDQAPPLQSPLFPFLVAETNAQGAPFRVETCELKMPQNMELTDFHIHTRAAYCNNDLDAVKTVELASQFGLKSAVILEHSGQLYFESPDYWNNVYSHAWPNTRKIDRSSEFFAEFEQSCRAARIPVFRGFELDVSDKGEPVILPDTLKQAQVRLGAVHSLSSSPDFSDWQALKKEFLFKVKSLLQNQIDVLAHPFRIFQWLKLPVPPDLFEPVAELLKSHRTAAELNFHANVPEPEFFELCIKKGIKIAFGSDSHSLYEIGEFYPHLKLLEQFGVLGRLDEIVLKKHS
;
A
#
# COMPACT_ATOMS: atom_id res chain seq x y z
N MET A 1 27.96 5.18 -1.65
CA MET A 1 27.00 4.36 -2.44
C MET A 1 26.02 3.72 -1.48
N LYS A 2 24.73 3.64 -1.82
CA LYS A 2 23.70 2.96 -1.05
C LYS A 2 23.48 1.56 -1.59
N ILE A 3 23.67 0.57 -0.75
CA ILE A 3 23.59 -0.85 -1.10
C ILE A 3 22.46 -1.48 -0.32
N SER A 4 21.58 -2.22 -1.00
CA SER A 4 20.61 -3.08 -0.33
C SER A 4 21.04 -4.53 -0.42
N ILE A 5 20.80 -5.30 0.63
CA ILE A 5 21.14 -6.72 0.71
C ILE A 5 19.89 -7.49 1.10
N ILE A 6 19.43 -8.38 0.22
CA ILE A 6 18.38 -9.35 0.50
C ILE A 6 19.02 -10.73 0.51
N SER A 7 18.78 -11.50 1.57
CA SER A 7 19.47 -12.78 1.80
C SER A 7 18.49 -13.93 1.94
N ASN A 8 18.90 -15.12 1.51
CA ASN A 8 18.23 -16.40 1.69
C ASN A 8 16.72 -16.32 1.41
N LEU A 9 16.38 -15.90 0.18
CA LEU A 9 15.00 -15.78 -0.27
C LEU A 9 14.24 -17.09 -0.21
N ARG A 10 14.93 -18.22 -0.46
CA ARG A 10 14.38 -19.58 -0.47
C ARG A 10 12.98 -19.62 -1.09
N HIS A 11 12.86 -19.04 -2.27
CA HIS A 11 11.57 -18.93 -2.94
C HIS A 11 11.14 -20.31 -3.46
N SER A 12 9.86 -20.65 -3.28
CA SER A 12 9.22 -21.80 -3.93
C SER A 12 7.87 -21.41 -4.52
N ALA A 13 7.41 -22.17 -5.51
CA ALA A 13 6.08 -21.99 -6.10
C ALA A 13 4.96 -22.68 -5.30
N GLN A 14 5.25 -23.27 -4.13
CA GLN A 14 4.28 -24.03 -3.35
C GLN A 14 3.12 -23.14 -2.85
N PRO A 15 1.86 -23.60 -2.96
CA PRO A 15 0.71 -22.87 -2.42
C PRO A 15 0.84 -22.61 -0.91
N GLY A 16 0.66 -21.35 -0.49
CA GLY A 16 0.71 -20.95 0.92
C GLY A 16 2.05 -20.34 1.36
N GLU A 17 3.08 -20.36 0.51
CA GLU A 17 4.30 -19.62 0.75
C GLU A 17 4.17 -18.16 0.27
N PHE A 18 4.37 -17.21 1.19
CA PHE A 18 4.30 -15.77 0.91
C PHE A 18 5.63 -15.17 0.46
N GLY A 19 6.61 -16.00 0.09
CA GLY A 19 7.95 -15.56 -0.30
C GLY A 19 7.94 -14.50 -1.41
N ASP A 20 7.09 -14.70 -2.43
CA ASP A 20 6.89 -13.71 -3.51
C ASP A 20 6.32 -12.39 -3.01
N VAL A 21 5.38 -12.46 -2.06
CA VAL A 21 4.74 -11.27 -1.48
C VAL A 21 5.78 -10.47 -0.69
N PHE A 22 6.60 -11.14 0.12
CA PHE A 22 7.66 -10.48 0.89
C PHE A 22 8.73 -9.87 -0.01
N LEU A 23 9.18 -10.61 -1.03
CA LEU A 23 10.14 -10.10 -2.00
C LEU A 23 9.57 -8.89 -2.76
N ARG A 24 8.32 -8.98 -3.26
CA ARG A 24 7.66 -7.89 -3.97
C ARG A 24 7.53 -6.66 -3.08
N ARG A 25 7.17 -6.83 -1.81
CA ARG A 25 7.09 -5.74 -0.83
C ARG A 25 8.45 -5.09 -0.59
N ALA A 26 9.51 -5.87 -0.36
CA ALA A 26 10.87 -5.35 -0.24
C ALA A 26 11.29 -4.58 -1.48
N VAL A 27 11.12 -5.17 -2.66
CA VAL A 27 11.47 -4.56 -3.95
C VAL A 27 10.70 -3.26 -4.18
N GLN A 28 9.42 -3.20 -3.85
CA GLN A 28 8.63 -1.98 -3.99
C GLN A 28 9.07 -0.88 -3.01
N ARG A 29 9.46 -1.24 -1.78
CA ARG A 29 10.07 -0.30 -0.83
C ARG A 29 11.43 0.20 -1.32
N LEU A 30 12.23 -0.68 -1.91
CA LEU A 30 13.51 -0.34 -2.54
C LEU A 30 13.31 0.63 -3.71
N LEU A 31 12.37 0.34 -4.62
CA LEU A 31 12.10 1.15 -5.79
C LEU A 31 11.58 2.56 -5.42
N LYS A 32 10.60 2.63 -4.52
CA LYS A 32 9.88 3.88 -4.24
C LYS A 32 10.62 4.78 -3.26
N TYR A 33 11.19 4.21 -2.19
CA TYR A 33 11.62 5.01 -1.03
C TYR A 33 13.13 4.94 -0.77
N ILE A 34 13.73 3.74 -0.82
CA ILE A 34 15.15 3.59 -0.45
C ILE A 34 16.07 3.98 -1.61
N LYS A 35 15.72 3.59 -2.84
CA LYS A 35 16.44 3.83 -4.09
C LYS A 35 17.94 3.48 -3.97
N PRO A 36 18.28 2.20 -3.79
CA PRO A 36 19.67 1.79 -3.70
C PRO A 36 20.38 1.98 -5.05
N ASP A 37 21.69 2.24 -5.00
CA ASP A 37 22.56 2.25 -6.16
C ASP A 37 22.89 0.82 -6.63
N LEU A 38 22.75 -0.17 -5.75
CA LEU A 38 23.10 -1.57 -5.99
C LEU A 38 22.28 -2.50 -5.08
N LEU A 39 21.77 -3.60 -5.63
CA LEU A 39 21.16 -4.69 -4.87
C LEU A 39 22.05 -5.93 -4.88
N PHE A 40 22.40 -6.44 -3.69
CA PHE A 40 22.94 -7.78 -3.51
C PHE A 40 21.84 -8.78 -3.15
N LEU A 41 21.85 -9.90 -3.84
CA LEU A 41 21.09 -11.10 -3.47
C LEU A 41 22.09 -12.13 -2.93
N ALA A 42 21.99 -12.44 -1.65
CA ALA A 42 22.90 -13.37 -0.97
C ALA A 42 22.22 -14.69 -0.61
N GLY A 43 22.99 -15.77 -0.55
CA GLY A 43 22.49 -17.08 -0.09
C GLY A 43 21.62 -17.80 -1.09
N ASP A 44 20.73 -18.66 -0.61
CA ASP A 44 19.89 -19.50 -1.48
C ASP A 44 18.65 -18.72 -1.96
N LEU A 45 18.53 -18.56 -3.29
CA LEU A 45 17.42 -17.81 -3.88
C LEU A 45 16.16 -18.66 -4.06
N LEU A 46 16.33 -19.97 -4.32
CA LEU A 46 15.25 -20.95 -4.44
C LEU A 46 15.33 -21.96 -3.31
N SER A 47 14.18 -22.48 -2.86
CA SER A 47 14.12 -23.55 -1.84
C SER A 47 14.67 -24.88 -2.35
N THR A 48 14.30 -25.25 -3.57
CA THR A 48 14.65 -26.53 -4.21
C THR A 48 15.07 -26.28 -5.66
N PRO A 49 16.34 -25.91 -5.90
CA PRO A 49 16.84 -25.57 -7.24
C PRO A 49 16.72 -26.69 -8.28
N GLU A 50 16.64 -27.94 -7.84
CA GLU A 50 16.52 -29.12 -8.68
C GLU A 50 15.06 -29.58 -8.90
N ALA A 51 14.09 -28.92 -8.28
CA ALA A 51 12.68 -29.28 -8.45
C ALA A 51 12.17 -28.96 -9.86
N GLU A 52 11.14 -29.70 -10.30
CA GLU A 52 10.53 -29.52 -11.62
C GLU A 52 9.98 -28.09 -11.82
N ASP A 53 9.56 -27.43 -10.74
CA ASP A 53 9.01 -26.07 -10.71
C ASP A 53 10.08 -24.97 -10.48
N ALA A 54 11.36 -25.32 -10.35
CA ALA A 54 12.43 -24.37 -10.07
C ALA A 54 12.54 -23.28 -11.15
N LYS A 55 12.32 -23.64 -12.42
CA LYS A 55 12.31 -22.68 -13.53
C LYS A 55 11.16 -21.69 -13.43
N GLU A 56 9.97 -22.13 -13.02
CA GLU A 56 8.82 -21.24 -12.84
C GLU A 56 9.05 -20.29 -11.66
N SER A 57 9.49 -20.84 -10.52
CA SER A 57 9.88 -20.07 -9.33
C SER A 57 10.93 -19.01 -9.69
N TRP A 58 11.93 -19.38 -10.49
CA TRP A 58 12.94 -18.46 -10.98
C TRP A 58 12.35 -17.33 -11.84
N MET A 59 11.48 -17.65 -12.79
CA MET A 59 10.82 -16.64 -13.64
C MET A 59 9.96 -15.66 -12.84
N ARG A 60 9.29 -16.12 -11.78
CA ARG A 60 8.52 -15.24 -10.87
C ARG A 60 9.44 -14.29 -10.12
N LEU A 61 10.51 -14.81 -9.53
CA LEU A 61 11.52 -14.03 -8.83
C LEU A 61 12.15 -12.97 -9.75
N THR A 62 12.57 -13.34 -10.96
CA THR A 62 13.18 -12.39 -11.91
C THR A 62 12.19 -11.33 -12.37
N ARG A 63 10.92 -11.67 -12.55
CA ARG A 63 9.85 -10.71 -12.86
C ARG A 63 9.63 -9.71 -11.72
N ILE A 64 9.74 -10.13 -10.46
CA ILE A 64 9.63 -9.20 -9.33
C ILE A 64 10.83 -8.26 -9.32
N LEU A 65 12.04 -8.77 -9.53
CA LEU A 65 13.28 -7.97 -9.52
C LEU A 65 13.42 -7.02 -10.71
N SER A 66 12.80 -7.32 -11.86
CA SER A 66 13.00 -6.56 -13.10
C SER A 66 12.48 -5.12 -13.06
N VAL A 67 11.66 -4.78 -12.06
CA VAL A 67 11.20 -3.40 -11.84
C VAL A 67 12.30 -2.49 -11.26
N LEU A 68 13.37 -3.08 -10.71
CA LEU A 68 14.51 -2.31 -10.19
C LEU A 68 15.42 -1.86 -11.32
N GLN A 69 15.77 -0.58 -11.30
CA GLN A 69 16.66 0.03 -12.28
C GLN A 69 18.14 -0.04 -11.87
N CYS A 70 18.43 -0.37 -10.61
CA CYS A 70 19.80 -0.52 -10.13
C CYS A 70 20.39 -1.86 -10.58
N PRO A 71 21.73 -1.94 -10.71
CA PRO A 71 22.44 -3.21 -10.84
C PRO A 71 22.04 -4.23 -9.77
N ILE A 72 22.01 -5.50 -10.17
CA ILE A 72 21.78 -6.63 -9.27
C ILE A 72 22.99 -7.56 -9.32
N ILE A 73 23.50 -7.91 -8.15
CA ILE A 73 24.57 -8.89 -7.99
C ILE A 73 24.05 -10.03 -7.12
N ALA A 74 23.94 -11.23 -7.71
CA ALA A 74 23.63 -12.43 -6.96
C ALA A 74 24.89 -13.20 -6.61
N ARG A 75 25.01 -13.57 -5.33
CA ARG A 75 25.99 -14.52 -4.81
C ARG A 75 25.22 -15.66 -4.18
N GLY A 76 25.00 -16.72 -4.98
CA GLY A 76 24.34 -17.93 -4.50
C GLY A 76 25.10 -18.57 -3.34
N GLY A 77 24.36 -19.21 -2.43
CA GLY A 77 24.93 -20.01 -1.34
C GLY A 77 25.69 -21.23 -1.87
N ARG A 78 24.95 -22.21 -2.43
CA ARG A 78 25.54 -23.35 -3.17
C ARG A 78 25.05 -23.35 -4.61
N PRO A 79 25.87 -22.99 -5.60
CA PRO A 79 25.45 -23.10 -6.99
C PRO A 79 25.34 -24.59 -7.36
N SER A 80 24.13 -25.08 -7.61
CA SER A 80 23.97 -26.25 -8.48
C SER A 80 24.25 -25.80 -9.93
N PRO A 81 24.71 -26.70 -10.82
CA PRO A 81 25.02 -26.33 -12.21
C PRO A 81 23.88 -25.59 -12.92
N GLY A 82 22.63 -25.97 -12.67
CA GLY A 82 21.44 -25.28 -13.21
C GLY A 82 21.25 -23.86 -12.67
N MET A 83 21.66 -23.57 -11.43
CA MET A 83 21.53 -22.23 -10.84
C MET A 83 22.49 -21.21 -11.44
N LEU A 84 23.67 -21.65 -11.90
CA LEU A 84 24.64 -20.78 -12.56
C LEU A 84 24.08 -20.21 -13.87
N GLU A 85 23.41 -21.04 -14.67
CA GLU A 85 22.72 -20.61 -15.89
C GLU A 85 21.56 -19.66 -15.58
N LEU A 86 20.75 -19.99 -14.56
CA LEU A 86 19.65 -19.13 -14.15
C LEU A 86 20.14 -17.76 -13.67
N TYR A 87 21.23 -17.69 -12.90
CA TYR A 87 21.79 -16.41 -12.45
C TYR A 87 22.17 -15.49 -13.60
N GLN A 88 22.62 -16.03 -14.74
CA GLN A 88 22.93 -15.25 -15.94
C GLN A 88 21.71 -14.54 -16.55
N THR A 89 20.50 -14.95 -16.16
CA THR A 89 19.24 -14.36 -16.64
C THR A 89 18.68 -13.28 -15.71
N LEU A 90 19.40 -12.92 -14.63
CA LEU A 90 18.97 -11.84 -13.74
C LEU A 90 18.89 -10.50 -14.48
N PRO A 91 17.85 -9.70 -14.24
CA PRO A 91 17.76 -8.37 -14.82
C PRO A 91 18.88 -7.49 -14.27
N ASN A 92 19.46 -6.64 -15.12
CA ASN A 92 20.53 -5.71 -14.76
C ASN A 92 21.71 -6.39 -14.03
N GLN A 93 21.98 -7.65 -14.37
CA GLN A 93 23.08 -8.39 -13.75
C GLN A 93 24.41 -7.75 -14.10
N ASN A 94 25.19 -7.43 -13.08
CA ASN A 94 26.57 -7.02 -13.23
C ASN A 94 27.51 -8.06 -12.64
N ALA A 95 28.72 -8.13 -13.20
CA ALA A 95 29.78 -8.91 -12.59
C ALA A 95 30.09 -8.36 -11.19
N LEU A 96 30.39 -9.25 -10.25
CA LEU A 96 30.89 -8.87 -8.95
C LEU A 96 32.14 -7.99 -9.14
N PRO A 97 32.25 -6.81 -8.48
CA PRO A 97 33.46 -6.03 -8.51
C PRO A 97 34.67 -6.89 -8.15
N LYS A 98 35.78 -6.76 -8.88
CA LYS A 98 37.02 -7.53 -8.65
C LYS A 98 37.53 -7.39 -7.22
N TYR A 99 37.18 -6.30 -6.55
CA TYR A 99 37.46 -6.06 -5.14
C TYR A 99 36.18 -5.60 -4.44
N LEU A 100 35.75 -6.35 -3.44
CA LEU A 100 34.76 -5.92 -2.45
C LEU A 100 35.49 -5.74 -1.12
N ASP A 101 35.17 -4.68 -0.39
CA ASP A 101 35.69 -4.47 0.97
C ASP A 101 35.32 -5.70 1.84
N PRO A 102 36.27 -6.28 2.60
CA PRO A 102 36.02 -7.45 3.44
C PRO A 102 34.86 -7.29 4.43
N ARG A 103 34.57 -6.06 4.89
CA ARG A 103 33.42 -5.78 5.76
C ARG A 103 32.11 -5.90 5.02
N LEU A 104 32.07 -5.51 3.74
CA LEU A 104 30.88 -5.70 2.91
C LEU A 104 30.65 -7.20 2.66
N LEU A 105 31.71 -7.98 2.43
CA LEU A 105 31.60 -9.44 2.34
C LEU A 105 31.05 -10.06 3.63
N ALA A 106 31.55 -9.62 4.79
CA ALA A 106 31.05 -10.07 6.08
C ALA A 106 29.57 -9.73 6.29
N LEU A 107 29.10 -8.56 5.80
CA LEU A 107 27.68 -8.20 5.84
C LEU A 107 26.82 -9.11 4.96
N LEU A 108 27.29 -9.49 3.77
CA LEU A 108 26.56 -10.43 2.91
C LEU A 108 26.38 -11.79 3.59
N ASP A 109 27.41 -12.27 4.27
CA ASP A 109 27.40 -13.57 4.94
C ASP A 109 26.56 -13.56 6.24
N GLN A 110 26.39 -12.39 6.86
CA GLN A 110 25.60 -12.20 8.10
C GLN A 110 24.19 -11.68 7.85
N ALA A 111 23.83 -11.37 6.60
CA ALA A 111 22.52 -10.81 6.26
C ALA A 111 21.41 -11.81 6.63
N PRO A 112 20.42 -11.38 7.45
CA PRO A 112 19.36 -12.27 7.90
C PRO A 112 18.49 -12.72 6.72
N PRO A 113 17.97 -13.96 6.72
CA PRO A 113 17.05 -14.43 5.69
C PRO A 113 15.80 -13.56 5.60
N LEU A 114 15.35 -13.20 4.39
CA LEU A 114 14.10 -12.46 4.20
C LEU A 114 12.89 -13.23 4.75
N GLN A 115 12.96 -14.55 4.80
CA GLN A 115 11.90 -15.40 5.37
C GLN A 115 11.96 -15.52 6.90
N SER A 116 12.98 -14.96 7.55
CA SER A 116 13.03 -14.94 9.02
C SER A 116 11.91 -14.06 9.57
N PRO A 117 11.50 -14.27 10.85
CA PRO A 117 10.55 -13.38 11.51
C PRO A 117 10.95 -11.91 11.33
N LEU A 118 9.96 -11.04 11.12
CA LEU A 118 10.11 -9.61 10.76
C LEU A 118 10.43 -9.32 9.29
N PHE A 119 10.78 -10.34 8.53
CA PHE A 119 11.13 -10.28 7.11
C PHE A 119 12.19 -9.23 6.78
N PRO A 120 13.39 -9.33 7.36
CA PRO A 120 14.40 -8.29 7.30
C PRO A 120 15.18 -8.27 5.98
N PHE A 121 15.67 -7.09 5.62
CA PHE A 121 16.76 -6.90 4.66
C PHE A 121 17.68 -5.78 5.15
N LEU A 122 18.91 -5.71 4.65
CA LEU A 122 19.87 -4.67 5.07
C LEU A 122 19.96 -3.54 4.05
N VAL A 123 20.21 -2.33 4.54
CA VAL A 123 20.63 -1.18 3.76
C VAL A 123 21.94 -0.66 4.33
N ALA A 124 22.97 -0.58 3.51
CA ALA A 124 24.30 -0.11 3.89
C ALA A 124 24.70 1.12 3.06
N GLU A 125 25.25 2.13 3.71
CA GLU A 125 25.92 3.24 3.04
C GLU A 125 27.43 3.03 3.09
N THR A 126 28.08 3.16 1.93
CA THR A 126 29.52 2.96 1.77
C THR A 126 30.25 4.22 1.38
N ASN A 127 31.51 4.33 1.84
CA ASN A 127 32.42 5.40 1.45
C ASN A 127 33.03 5.15 0.06
N ALA A 128 33.90 6.03 -0.40
CA ALA A 128 34.53 5.94 -1.72
C ALA A 128 35.40 4.67 -1.92
N GLN A 129 35.87 4.06 -0.82
CA GLN A 129 36.64 2.82 -0.84
C GLN A 129 35.75 1.56 -0.79
N GLY A 130 34.43 1.71 -0.78
CA GLY A 130 33.47 0.61 -0.71
C GLY A 130 33.22 0.08 0.70
N ALA A 131 33.80 0.72 1.72
CA ALA A 131 33.61 0.33 3.11
C ALA A 131 32.25 0.79 3.66
N PRO A 132 31.47 -0.09 4.29
CA PRO A 132 30.24 0.32 4.97
C PRO A 132 30.58 1.21 6.18
N PHE A 133 29.92 2.37 6.29
CA PHE A 133 30.02 3.26 7.45
C PHE A 133 28.68 3.40 8.19
N ARG A 134 27.57 3.02 7.55
CA ARG A 134 26.24 2.93 8.16
C ARG A 134 25.56 1.68 7.64
N VAL A 135 24.94 0.92 8.53
CA VAL A 135 24.17 -0.28 8.20
C VAL A 135 22.89 -0.26 9.01
N GLU A 136 21.76 -0.44 8.34
CA GLU A 136 20.44 -0.47 8.94
C GLU A 136 19.71 -1.74 8.54
N THR A 137 19.05 -2.38 9.50
CA THR A 137 18.10 -3.45 9.23
C THR A 137 16.73 -2.83 8.94
N CYS A 138 16.19 -3.12 7.76
CA CYS A 138 14.85 -2.75 7.37
C CYS A 138 13.92 -3.96 7.54
N GLU A 139 12.89 -3.82 8.37
CA GLU A 139 11.88 -4.86 8.61
C GLU A 139 10.63 -4.58 7.78
N LEU A 140 10.08 -5.59 7.10
CA LEU A 140 8.81 -5.43 6.37
C LEU A 140 7.59 -5.50 7.28
N LYS A 141 7.72 -6.21 8.42
CA LYS A 141 6.68 -6.29 9.44
C LYS A 141 6.57 -4.97 10.20
N MET A 142 5.34 -4.53 10.46
CA MET A 142 5.07 -3.32 11.24
C MET A 142 5.28 -3.55 12.75
N PRO A 143 5.71 -2.51 13.50
CA PRO A 143 5.91 -2.63 14.95
C PRO A 143 4.57 -2.88 15.67
N GLN A 144 4.44 -4.06 16.29
CA GLN A 144 3.18 -4.47 16.93
C GLN A 144 2.79 -3.60 18.13
N ASN A 145 3.77 -3.00 18.81
CA ASN A 145 3.55 -2.07 19.91
C ASN A 145 2.86 -0.76 19.48
N MET A 146 2.83 -0.45 18.18
CA MET A 146 2.11 0.70 17.65
C MET A 146 0.62 0.41 17.40
N GLU A 147 0.19 -0.85 17.53
CA GLU A 147 -1.19 -1.30 17.34
C GLU A 147 -1.86 -0.71 16.08
N LEU A 148 -1.18 -0.80 14.94
CA LEU A 148 -1.65 -0.17 13.70
C LEU A 148 -2.84 -0.92 13.09
N THR A 149 -3.81 -0.15 12.61
CA THR A 149 -4.94 -0.63 11.81
C THR A 149 -4.75 -0.18 10.38
N ASP A 150 -5.00 -1.08 9.43
CA ASP A 150 -5.16 -0.68 8.03
C ASP A 150 -6.63 -0.42 7.74
N PHE A 151 -6.95 0.85 7.46
CA PHE A 151 -8.32 1.30 7.23
C PHE A 151 -8.80 1.17 5.79
N HIS A 152 -7.93 0.76 4.86
CA HIS A 152 -8.23 0.78 3.43
C HIS A 152 -7.60 -0.40 2.71
N ILE A 153 -8.33 -1.51 2.63
CA ILE A 153 -7.96 -2.69 1.87
C ILE A 153 -9.15 -3.09 1.01
N HIS A 154 -8.96 -3.15 -0.31
CA HIS A 154 -9.98 -3.59 -1.26
C HIS A 154 -10.17 -5.10 -1.26
N THR A 155 -11.13 -5.58 -2.05
CA THR A 155 -11.34 -7.02 -2.26
C THR A 155 -11.19 -7.36 -3.74
N ARG A 156 -11.45 -8.62 -4.11
CA ARG A 156 -11.54 -9.02 -5.52
C ARG A 156 -12.72 -8.38 -6.26
N ALA A 157 -13.65 -7.74 -5.54
CA ALA A 157 -14.75 -7.02 -6.15
C ALA A 157 -14.26 -5.74 -6.85
N ALA A 158 -13.16 -5.14 -6.39
CA ALA A 158 -12.55 -3.98 -7.02
C ALA A 158 -12.09 -4.28 -8.45
N TYR A 159 -12.50 -3.46 -9.42
CA TYR A 159 -12.05 -3.55 -10.81
C TYR A 159 -10.55 -3.26 -10.98
N CYS A 160 -9.94 -2.61 -10.00
CA CYS A 160 -8.52 -2.32 -9.90
C CYS A 160 -7.72 -3.38 -9.12
N ASN A 161 -8.37 -4.43 -8.60
CA ASN A 161 -7.68 -5.54 -7.93
C ASN A 161 -6.70 -6.25 -8.88
N ASN A 162 -5.52 -6.62 -8.35
CA ASN A 162 -4.51 -7.38 -9.07
C ASN A 162 -4.44 -8.85 -8.62
N ASP A 163 -4.22 -9.10 -7.33
CA ASP A 163 -3.95 -10.43 -6.80
C ASP A 163 -4.52 -10.69 -5.40
N LEU A 164 -5.47 -9.88 -4.94
CA LEU A 164 -6.09 -10.06 -3.63
C LEU A 164 -6.90 -11.36 -3.54
N ASP A 165 -6.95 -11.88 -2.32
CA ASP A 165 -7.68 -13.07 -1.92
C ASP A 165 -8.09 -12.92 -0.46
N ALA A 166 -9.36 -13.20 -0.14
CA ALA A 166 -9.94 -13.04 1.19
C ALA A 166 -9.08 -13.63 2.31
N VAL A 167 -8.61 -14.88 2.14
CA VAL A 167 -7.88 -15.62 3.17
C VAL A 167 -6.46 -15.08 3.28
N LYS A 168 -5.77 -14.94 2.15
CA LYS A 168 -4.38 -14.44 2.13
C LYS A 168 -4.29 -13.01 2.66
N THR A 169 -5.29 -12.17 2.37
CA THR A 169 -5.31 -10.78 2.81
C THR A 169 -5.25 -10.67 4.34
N VAL A 170 -6.13 -11.38 5.06
CA VAL A 170 -6.16 -11.32 6.53
C VAL A 170 -5.01 -12.08 7.18
N GLU A 171 -4.51 -13.13 6.53
CA GLU A 171 -3.30 -13.83 6.98
C GLU A 171 -2.08 -12.91 6.90
N LEU A 172 -1.88 -12.25 5.76
CA LEU A 172 -0.78 -11.30 5.57
C LEU A 172 -0.91 -10.08 6.47
N ALA A 173 -2.12 -9.55 6.68
CA ALA A 173 -2.34 -8.47 7.65
C ALA A 173 -1.81 -8.85 9.05
N SER A 174 -2.10 -10.06 9.51
CA SER A 174 -1.59 -10.59 10.77
C SER A 174 -0.06 -10.79 10.74
N GLN A 175 0.48 -11.39 9.66
CA GLN A 175 1.92 -11.62 9.53
C GLN A 175 2.73 -10.31 9.45
N PHE A 176 2.19 -9.27 8.80
CA PHE A 176 2.75 -7.93 8.76
C PHE A 176 2.56 -7.13 10.05
N GLY A 177 2.02 -7.74 11.10
CA GLY A 177 2.02 -7.16 12.44
C GLY A 177 0.90 -6.15 12.69
N LEU A 178 -0.12 -6.10 11.83
CA LEU A 178 -1.28 -5.26 12.07
C LEU A 178 -2.09 -5.74 13.28
N LYS A 179 -2.65 -4.79 14.01
CA LYS A 179 -3.57 -5.07 15.12
C LYS A 179 -4.96 -5.42 14.60
N SER A 180 -5.40 -4.76 13.54
CA SER A 180 -6.69 -4.99 12.88
C SER A 180 -6.66 -4.50 11.44
N ALA A 181 -7.68 -4.89 10.66
CA ALA A 181 -7.82 -4.53 9.26
C ALA A 181 -9.27 -4.14 8.93
N VAL A 182 -9.44 -3.21 8.01
CA VAL A 182 -10.74 -2.83 7.43
C VAL A 182 -10.75 -3.27 5.98
N ILE A 183 -11.66 -4.17 5.67
CA ILE A 183 -11.92 -4.64 4.32
C ILE A 183 -13.12 -3.87 3.78
N LEU A 184 -12.93 -3.14 2.70
CA LEU A 184 -13.96 -2.29 2.13
C LEU A 184 -13.92 -2.32 0.61
N GLU A 185 -14.97 -1.83 -0.02
CA GLU A 185 -15.04 -1.76 -1.47
C GLU A 185 -15.50 -0.38 -1.93
N HIS A 186 -15.10 -0.01 -3.15
CA HIS A 186 -15.61 1.17 -3.84
C HIS A 186 -17.13 1.07 -3.97
N SER A 187 -17.86 2.02 -3.41
CA SER A 187 -19.31 1.93 -3.36
C SER A 187 -19.95 1.97 -4.76
N GLY A 188 -19.39 2.75 -5.69
CA GLY A 188 -19.83 2.77 -7.08
C GLY A 188 -19.63 1.44 -7.82
N GLN A 189 -18.54 0.72 -7.56
CA GLN A 189 -18.23 -0.55 -8.24
C GLN A 189 -19.14 -1.71 -7.84
N LEU A 190 -19.91 -1.56 -6.76
CA LEU A 190 -20.95 -2.51 -6.39
C LEU A 190 -22.15 -2.46 -7.34
N TYR A 191 -22.36 -1.34 -8.05
CA TYR A 191 -23.63 -1.04 -8.72
C TYR A 191 -23.49 -0.61 -10.19
N PHE A 192 -22.26 -0.34 -10.64
CA PHE A 192 -21.95 0.04 -12.01
C PHE A 192 -20.92 -0.90 -12.59
N GLU A 193 -21.12 -1.31 -13.85
CA GLU A 193 -20.13 -2.09 -14.58
C GLU A 193 -18.84 -1.28 -14.76
N SER A 194 -17.71 -1.97 -14.94
CA SER A 194 -16.39 -1.35 -15.07
C SER A 194 -16.34 -0.17 -16.05
N PRO A 195 -16.86 -0.27 -17.30
CA PRO A 195 -16.88 0.88 -18.21
C PRO A 195 -17.68 2.07 -17.69
N ASP A 196 -18.83 1.84 -17.06
CA ASP A 196 -19.70 2.91 -16.54
C ASP A 196 -19.03 3.56 -15.30
N TYR A 197 -18.40 2.77 -14.43
CA TYR A 197 -17.69 3.28 -13.27
C TYR A 197 -16.50 4.16 -13.66
N TRP A 198 -15.61 3.67 -14.53
CA TRP A 198 -14.41 4.42 -14.95
C TRP A 198 -14.72 5.67 -15.76
N ASN A 199 -15.90 5.75 -16.39
CA ASN A 199 -16.40 6.96 -17.04
C ASN A 199 -17.21 7.87 -16.11
N ASN A 200 -17.19 7.62 -14.79
CA ASN A 200 -17.91 8.40 -13.78
C ASN A 200 -19.43 8.48 -14.01
N VAL A 201 -20.04 7.50 -14.67
CA VAL A 201 -21.50 7.49 -14.92
C VAL A 201 -22.28 7.53 -13.61
N TYR A 202 -21.72 6.91 -12.56
CA TYR A 202 -22.30 6.92 -11.22
C TYR A 202 -22.55 8.33 -10.67
N SER A 203 -21.78 9.35 -11.09
CA SER A 203 -21.84 10.70 -10.51
C SER A 203 -23.18 11.37 -10.80
N HIS A 204 -23.73 11.20 -12.00
CA HIS A 204 -24.94 11.88 -12.44
C HIS A 204 -26.14 10.94 -12.57
N ALA A 205 -25.90 9.64 -12.72
CA ALA A 205 -26.93 8.67 -13.03
C ALA A 205 -27.47 7.92 -11.79
N TRP A 206 -26.78 8.04 -10.65
CA TRP A 206 -27.26 7.50 -9.37
C TRP A 206 -28.58 8.16 -8.92
N PRO A 207 -29.55 7.40 -8.37
CA PRO A 207 -29.62 5.94 -8.25
C PRO A 207 -30.31 5.22 -9.43
N ASN A 208 -30.69 5.94 -10.48
CA ASN A 208 -31.67 5.50 -11.48
C ASN A 208 -31.13 4.49 -12.52
N THR A 209 -29.81 4.39 -12.69
CA THR A 209 -29.21 3.58 -13.77
C THR A 209 -28.38 2.40 -13.28
N ARG A 210 -28.61 1.95 -12.04
CA ARG A 210 -27.94 0.78 -11.49
C ARG A 210 -28.32 -0.47 -12.29
N LYS A 211 -27.36 -1.06 -13.01
CA LYS A 211 -27.57 -2.28 -13.82
C LYS A 211 -27.20 -3.57 -13.09
N ILE A 212 -26.36 -3.49 -12.06
CA ILE A 212 -25.84 -4.63 -11.33
C ILE A 212 -25.93 -4.41 -9.81
N ASP A 213 -25.82 -5.49 -9.03
CA ASP A 213 -25.67 -5.42 -7.57
C ASP A 213 -24.70 -6.53 -7.13
N ARG A 214 -23.48 -6.12 -6.77
CA ARG A 214 -22.39 -7.02 -6.35
C ARG A 214 -22.17 -7.01 -4.83
N SER A 215 -23.11 -6.44 -4.08
CA SER A 215 -22.99 -6.38 -2.62
C SER A 215 -22.92 -7.78 -1.98
N SER A 216 -23.63 -8.76 -2.52
CA SER A 216 -23.58 -10.15 -2.06
C SER A 216 -22.21 -10.81 -2.27
N GLU A 217 -21.52 -10.51 -3.39
CA GLU A 217 -20.16 -10.96 -3.67
C GLU A 217 -19.19 -10.40 -2.61
N PHE A 218 -19.25 -9.09 -2.36
CA PHE A 218 -18.45 -8.43 -1.34
C PHE A 218 -18.69 -9.03 0.05
N PHE A 219 -19.95 -9.21 0.46
CA PHE A 219 -20.25 -9.78 1.78
C PHE A 219 -19.79 -11.24 1.90
N ALA A 220 -19.91 -12.05 0.85
CA ALA A 220 -19.40 -13.42 0.86
C ALA A 220 -17.86 -13.45 1.05
N GLU A 221 -17.14 -12.56 0.36
CA GLU A 221 -15.69 -12.43 0.49
C GLU A 221 -15.27 -11.92 1.88
N PHE A 222 -16.02 -10.97 2.44
CA PHE A 222 -15.82 -10.49 3.81
C PHE A 222 -16.03 -11.61 4.84
N GLU A 223 -17.07 -12.43 4.69
CA GLU A 223 -17.33 -13.57 5.58
C GLU A 223 -16.24 -14.64 5.48
N GLN A 224 -15.64 -14.84 4.30
CA GLN A 224 -14.47 -15.70 4.14
C GLN A 224 -13.25 -15.14 4.86
N SER A 225 -13.03 -13.82 4.74
CA SER A 225 -11.96 -13.10 5.45
C SER A 225 -12.12 -13.25 6.97
N CYS A 226 -13.33 -13.06 7.50
CA CYS A 226 -13.62 -13.20 8.94
C CYS A 226 -13.33 -14.62 9.46
N ARG A 227 -13.67 -15.66 8.69
CA ARG A 227 -13.39 -17.05 9.08
C ARG A 227 -11.91 -17.39 9.14
N ALA A 228 -11.08 -16.75 8.33
CA ALA A 228 -9.64 -16.97 8.28
C ALA A 228 -8.83 -16.05 9.20
N ALA A 229 -9.43 -14.93 9.65
CA ALA A 229 -8.71 -13.88 10.34
C ALA A 229 -8.22 -14.31 11.74
N ARG A 230 -6.98 -13.91 12.05
CA ARG A 230 -6.37 -14.03 13.41
C ARG A 230 -6.32 -12.69 14.15
N ILE A 231 -6.83 -11.64 13.52
CA ILE A 231 -6.93 -10.27 14.02
C ILE A 231 -8.37 -9.78 13.81
N PRO A 232 -8.85 -8.78 14.55
CA PRO A 232 -10.12 -8.14 14.25
C PRO A 232 -10.16 -7.61 12.82
N VAL A 233 -11.23 -7.92 12.10
CA VAL A 233 -11.50 -7.44 10.75
C VAL A 233 -12.86 -6.76 10.72
N PHE A 234 -12.93 -5.59 10.09
CA PHE A 234 -14.13 -4.78 9.99
C PHE A 234 -14.52 -4.61 8.53
N ARG A 235 -15.82 -4.58 8.25
CA ARG A 235 -16.33 -4.26 6.91
C ARG A 235 -16.58 -2.77 6.76
N GLY A 236 -16.32 -2.25 5.58
CA GLY A 236 -16.65 -0.88 5.24
C GLY A 236 -16.94 -0.67 3.77
N PHE A 237 -17.09 0.59 3.40
CA PHE A 237 -17.14 1.04 2.02
C PHE A 237 -16.32 2.31 1.89
N GLU A 238 -15.65 2.44 0.75
CA GLU A 238 -15.16 3.72 0.28
C GLU A 238 -16.28 4.37 -0.53
N LEU A 239 -16.90 5.38 0.06
CA LEU A 239 -18.10 6.01 -0.47
C LEU A 239 -17.74 7.02 -1.56
N ASP A 240 -18.29 6.78 -2.73
CA ASP A 240 -18.46 7.77 -3.78
C ASP A 240 -19.65 8.70 -3.47
N VAL A 241 -19.60 9.89 -4.06
CA VAL A 241 -20.64 10.92 -3.94
C VAL A 241 -21.06 11.39 -5.34
N SER A 242 -22.38 11.41 -5.57
CA SER A 242 -23.00 11.92 -6.79
C SER A 242 -22.80 13.44 -6.94
N ASP A 243 -23.08 13.98 -8.12
CA ASP A 243 -23.00 15.42 -8.39
C ASP A 243 -24.06 16.22 -7.61
N LYS A 244 -25.04 15.51 -7.01
CA LYS A 244 -26.04 16.07 -6.09
C LYS A 244 -25.64 15.96 -4.62
N GLY A 245 -24.49 15.37 -4.31
CA GLY A 245 -24.04 15.15 -2.93
C GLY A 245 -24.61 13.88 -2.27
N GLU A 246 -25.25 13.00 -3.04
CA GLU A 246 -25.84 11.76 -2.51
C GLU A 246 -24.79 10.65 -2.47
N PRO A 247 -24.72 9.85 -1.39
CA PRO A 247 -23.79 8.74 -1.32
C PRO A 247 -24.21 7.66 -2.33
N VAL A 248 -23.26 7.17 -3.12
CA VAL A 248 -23.50 6.17 -4.18
C VAL A 248 -23.49 4.77 -3.56
N ILE A 249 -24.48 4.49 -2.72
CA ILE A 249 -24.67 3.20 -2.07
C ILE A 249 -26.12 3.04 -1.64
N LEU A 250 -26.66 1.81 -1.73
CA LEU A 250 -27.99 1.57 -1.18
C LEU A 250 -27.99 1.75 0.34
N PRO A 251 -29.05 2.37 0.92
CA PRO A 251 -29.15 2.57 2.37
C PRO A 251 -29.00 1.28 3.19
N ASP A 252 -29.59 0.17 2.74
CA ASP A 252 -29.51 -1.10 3.47
C ASP A 252 -28.13 -1.73 3.43
N THR A 253 -27.39 -1.54 2.34
CA THR A 253 -25.97 -1.93 2.26
C THR A 253 -25.12 -1.05 3.18
N LEU A 254 -25.32 0.27 3.16
CA LEU A 254 -24.59 1.22 4.00
C LEU A 254 -24.78 0.99 5.50
N LYS A 255 -25.99 0.59 5.93
CA LYS A 255 -26.28 0.23 7.33
C LYS A 255 -25.39 -0.90 7.86
N GLN A 256 -24.85 -1.73 6.97
CA GLN A 256 -23.97 -2.82 7.37
C GLN A 256 -22.53 -2.35 7.61
N ALA A 257 -22.12 -1.18 7.12
CA ALA A 257 -20.76 -0.68 7.28
C ALA A 257 -20.39 -0.48 8.76
N GLN A 258 -19.25 -1.02 9.19
CA GLN A 258 -18.65 -0.78 10.50
C GLN A 258 -17.62 0.37 10.47
N VAL A 259 -17.14 0.70 9.27
CA VAL A 259 -16.26 1.82 8.94
C VAL A 259 -16.70 2.39 7.60
N ARG A 260 -16.74 3.72 7.47
CA ARG A 260 -17.08 4.43 6.25
C ARG A 260 -15.93 5.35 5.87
N LEU A 261 -15.30 5.04 4.74
CA LEU A 261 -14.39 5.98 4.08
C LEU A 261 -15.21 6.81 3.10
N GLY A 262 -14.80 8.05 2.86
CA GLY A 262 -15.33 8.85 1.76
C GLY A 262 -14.21 9.37 0.89
N ALA A 263 -14.42 9.36 -0.42
CA ALA A 263 -13.44 9.77 -1.40
C ALA A 263 -14.05 10.65 -2.49
N VAL A 264 -13.26 11.61 -2.99
CA VAL A 264 -13.61 12.37 -4.18
C VAL A 264 -12.92 11.72 -5.38
N HIS A 265 -13.67 10.97 -6.18
CA HIS A 265 -13.15 10.26 -7.37
C HIS A 265 -13.44 10.97 -8.69
N SER A 266 -14.29 11.98 -8.69
CA SER A 266 -14.67 12.71 -9.90
C SER A 266 -14.86 14.20 -9.63
N LEU A 267 -14.40 15.00 -10.59
CA LEU A 267 -14.70 16.42 -10.74
C LEU A 267 -15.06 16.68 -12.20
N SER A 268 -16.15 17.40 -12.45
CA SER A 268 -16.75 17.56 -13.77
C SER A 268 -17.22 18.98 -14.08
N SER A 269 -17.12 19.90 -13.11
CA SER A 269 -17.56 21.30 -13.26
C SER A 269 -16.79 22.10 -14.32
N SER A 270 -15.65 21.59 -14.78
CA SER A 270 -14.88 22.15 -15.90
C SER A 270 -14.32 21.01 -16.77
N PRO A 271 -14.93 20.73 -17.94
CA PRO A 271 -14.52 19.61 -18.81
C PRO A 271 -13.06 19.68 -19.31
N ASP A 272 -12.52 20.89 -19.42
CA ASP A 272 -11.13 21.17 -19.79
C ASP A 272 -10.27 21.63 -18.60
N PHE A 273 -10.83 21.61 -17.39
CA PHE A 273 -10.23 22.06 -16.15
C PHE A 273 -9.73 23.53 -16.14
N SER A 274 -10.25 24.36 -17.05
CA SER A 274 -9.89 25.78 -17.17
C SER A 274 -10.49 26.67 -16.08
N ASP A 275 -11.68 26.33 -15.55
CA ASP A 275 -12.31 27.06 -14.46
C ASP A 275 -11.87 26.50 -13.10
N TRP A 276 -10.72 27.00 -12.65
CA TRP A 276 -10.12 26.58 -11.38
C TRP A 276 -11.00 26.88 -10.16
N GLN A 277 -11.80 27.94 -10.20
CA GLN A 277 -12.67 28.30 -9.08
C GLN A 277 -13.89 27.38 -9.01
N ALA A 278 -14.47 26.99 -10.14
CA ALA A 278 -15.52 26.00 -10.19
C ALA A 278 -15.05 24.64 -9.66
N LEU A 279 -13.87 24.18 -10.07
CA LEU A 279 -13.29 22.91 -9.61
C LEU A 279 -13.08 22.87 -8.09
N LYS A 280 -12.51 23.95 -7.51
CA LYS A 280 -12.32 24.07 -6.07
C LYS A 280 -13.66 24.03 -5.31
N LYS A 281 -14.67 24.72 -5.83
CA LYS A 281 -16.02 24.73 -5.24
C LYS A 281 -16.67 23.34 -5.31
N GLU A 282 -16.56 22.66 -6.44
CA GLU A 282 -17.07 21.29 -6.61
C GLU A 282 -16.37 20.32 -5.65
N PHE A 283 -15.04 20.39 -5.56
CA PHE A 283 -14.27 19.57 -4.63
C PHE A 283 -14.73 19.78 -3.18
N LEU A 284 -14.82 21.03 -2.71
CA LEU A 284 -15.30 21.33 -1.35
C LEU A 284 -16.75 20.88 -1.14
N PHE A 285 -17.60 21.01 -2.17
CA PHE A 285 -18.98 20.52 -2.13
C PHE A 285 -19.02 18.99 -1.93
N LYS A 286 -18.22 18.22 -2.69
CA LYS A 286 -18.15 16.77 -2.57
C LYS A 286 -17.58 16.34 -1.21
N VAL A 287 -16.50 16.97 -0.74
CA VAL A 287 -15.96 16.74 0.62
C VAL A 287 -17.03 17.01 1.69
N LYS A 288 -17.71 18.15 1.63
CA LYS A 288 -18.77 18.48 2.59
C LYS A 288 -19.91 17.46 2.55
N SER A 289 -20.30 17.02 1.35
CA SER A 289 -21.36 16.03 1.17
C SER A 289 -20.98 14.69 1.79
N LEU A 290 -19.75 14.21 1.60
CA LEU A 290 -19.25 13.00 2.25
C LEU A 290 -19.31 13.10 3.78
N LEU A 291 -18.85 14.23 4.33
CA LEU A 291 -18.86 14.47 5.78
C LEU A 291 -20.28 14.53 6.36
N GLN A 292 -21.22 15.12 5.64
CA GLN A 292 -22.64 15.13 6.01
C GLN A 292 -23.26 13.72 6.01
N ASN A 293 -22.67 12.78 5.25
CA ASN A 293 -23.03 11.36 5.26
C ASN A 293 -22.30 10.55 6.35
N GLN A 294 -21.67 11.22 7.33
CA GLN A 294 -21.07 10.61 8.53
C GLN A 294 -20.01 9.56 8.19
N ILE A 295 -19.05 9.93 7.34
CA ILE A 295 -17.83 9.14 7.14
C ILE A 295 -16.90 9.22 8.36
N ASP A 296 -16.22 8.12 8.64
CA ASP A 296 -15.22 8.03 9.71
C ASP A 296 -13.87 8.61 9.25
N VAL A 297 -13.55 8.43 7.97
CA VAL A 297 -12.26 8.78 7.36
C VAL A 297 -12.47 9.41 5.99
N LEU A 298 -11.83 10.55 5.72
CA LEU A 298 -11.70 11.09 4.36
C LEU A 298 -10.47 10.44 3.69
N ALA A 299 -10.72 9.56 2.73
CA ALA A 299 -9.70 8.80 2.01
C ALA A 299 -8.89 9.71 1.08
N HIS A 300 -7.56 9.53 1.07
CA HIS A 300 -6.57 10.21 0.22
C HIS A 300 -7.02 11.61 -0.27
N PRO A 301 -7.14 12.61 0.63
CA PRO A 301 -8.04 13.76 0.46
C PRO A 301 -7.88 14.57 -0.83
N PHE A 302 -6.65 14.68 -1.36
CA PHE A 302 -6.33 15.51 -2.52
C PHE A 302 -5.88 14.71 -3.75
N ARG A 303 -5.94 13.37 -3.71
CA ARG A 303 -5.45 12.48 -4.79
C ARG A 303 -6.07 12.78 -6.15
N ILE A 304 -7.33 13.21 -6.16
CA ILE A 304 -8.06 13.55 -7.39
C ILE A 304 -7.34 14.59 -8.25
N PHE A 305 -6.69 15.59 -7.65
CA PHE A 305 -5.94 16.59 -8.42
C PHE A 305 -4.75 15.95 -9.14
N GLN A 306 -4.02 15.03 -8.48
CA GLN A 306 -2.91 14.32 -9.10
C GLN A 306 -3.37 13.42 -10.25
N TRP A 307 -4.50 12.72 -10.09
CA TRP A 307 -5.10 11.91 -11.17
C TRP A 307 -5.53 12.74 -12.38
N LEU A 308 -6.05 13.94 -12.14
CA LEU A 308 -6.38 14.91 -13.18
C LEU A 308 -5.15 15.65 -13.74
N LYS A 309 -3.94 15.34 -13.25
CA LYS A 309 -2.68 16.00 -13.60
C LYS A 309 -2.68 17.51 -13.31
N LEU A 310 -3.38 17.89 -12.25
CA LEU A 310 -3.50 19.25 -11.74
C LEU A 310 -2.65 19.41 -10.47
N PRO A 311 -2.13 20.62 -10.20
CA PRO A 311 -1.49 20.89 -8.92
C PRO A 311 -2.52 20.80 -7.79
N VAL A 312 -2.12 20.26 -6.63
CA VAL A 312 -2.97 20.30 -5.44
C VAL A 312 -3.07 21.76 -4.94
N PRO A 313 -4.27 22.34 -4.78
CA PRO A 313 -4.43 23.72 -4.32
C PRO A 313 -4.23 23.86 -2.79
N PRO A 314 -3.14 24.51 -2.32
CA PRO A 314 -2.86 24.62 -0.89
C PRO A 314 -3.90 25.47 -0.12
N ASP A 315 -4.59 26.38 -0.81
CA ASP A 315 -5.67 27.17 -0.24
C ASP A 315 -6.90 26.34 0.17
N LEU A 316 -6.97 25.07 -0.23
CA LEU A 316 -8.00 24.13 0.25
C LEU A 316 -7.62 23.39 1.53
N PHE A 317 -6.36 23.41 1.97
CA PHE A 317 -5.92 22.66 3.15
C PHE A 317 -6.65 23.09 4.42
N GLU A 318 -6.69 24.40 4.67
CA GLU A 318 -7.38 24.96 5.84
C GLU A 318 -8.90 24.71 5.82
N PRO A 319 -9.64 25.01 4.72
CA PRO A 319 -11.05 24.66 4.62
C PRO A 319 -11.36 23.18 4.85
N VAL A 320 -10.58 22.27 4.27
CA VAL A 320 -10.79 20.82 4.43
C VAL A 320 -10.50 20.40 5.87
N ALA A 321 -9.41 20.88 6.47
CA ALA A 321 -9.08 20.55 7.86
C ALA A 321 -10.15 21.05 8.85
N GLU A 322 -10.72 22.24 8.64
CA GLU A 322 -11.83 22.74 9.46
C GLU A 322 -13.11 21.91 9.28
N LEU A 323 -13.40 21.45 8.07
CA LEU A 323 -14.51 20.53 7.81
C LEU A 323 -14.30 19.19 8.52
N LEU A 324 -13.12 18.59 8.44
CA LEU A 324 -12.79 17.35 9.15
C LEU A 324 -12.91 17.50 10.67
N LYS A 325 -12.37 18.59 11.23
CA LYS A 325 -12.44 18.87 12.65
C LYS A 325 -13.88 19.02 13.15
N SER A 326 -14.70 19.78 12.43
CA SER A 326 -16.11 20.02 12.81
C SER A 326 -16.96 18.76 12.76
N HIS A 327 -16.64 17.81 11.88
CA HIS A 327 -17.34 16.52 11.76
C HIS A 327 -16.67 15.38 12.56
N ARG A 328 -15.52 15.66 13.21
CA ARG A 328 -14.71 14.66 13.93
C ARG A 328 -14.27 13.48 13.05
N THR A 329 -14.03 13.77 11.77
CA THR A 329 -13.59 12.79 10.76
C THR A 329 -12.07 12.78 10.69
N ALA A 330 -11.47 11.60 10.57
CA ALA A 330 -10.03 11.45 10.40
C ALA A 330 -9.59 11.75 8.95
N ALA A 331 -8.36 12.20 8.77
CA ALA A 331 -7.72 12.27 7.46
C ALA A 331 -6.97 10.97 7.18
N GLU A 332 -7.19 10.34 6.03
CA GLU A 332 -6.37 9.22 5.62
C GLU A 332 -4.99 9.68 5.13
N LEU A 333 -3.94 9.15 5.73
CA LEU A 333 -2.60 9.17 5.15
C LEU A 333 -2.44 7.92 4.28
N ASN A 334 -2.12 8.13 3.00
CA ASN A 334 -2.15 7.09 1.96
C ASN A 334 -1.14 7.39 0.84
N PHE A 335 -0.30 6.41 0.51
CA PHE A 335 0.76 6.51 -0.51
C PHE A 335 0.49 5.64 -1.76
N HIS A 336 -0.71 5.09 -1.94
CA HIS A 336 -1.10 4.35 -3.13
C HIS A 336 -1.47 5.31 -4.26
N ALA A 337 -0.67 5.28 -5.33
CA ALA A 337 -0.81 6.17 -6.50
C ALA A 337 -0.96 7.66 -6.10
N ASN A 338 -0.36 8.05 -4.97
CA ASN A 338 -0.52 9.34 -4.34
C ASN A 338 0.77 9.74 -3.62
N VAL A 339 1.01 11.05 -3.56
CA VAL A 339 1.99 11.64 -2.64
C VAL A 339 1.23 12.55 -1.68
N PRO A 340 1.05 12.15 -0.41
CA PRO A 340 0.43 12.97 0.63
C PRO A 340 1.10 14.33 0.77
N GLU A 341 0.29 15.38 0.89
CA GLU A 341 0.76 16.75 1.10
C GLU A 341 1.19 16.98 2.57
N PRO A 342 2.50 17.09 2.88
CA PRO A 342 2.95 17.14 4.27
C PRO A 342 2.35 18.30 5.07
N GLU A 343 2.17 19.46 4.43
CA GLU A 343 1.57 20.66 5.03
C GLU A 343 0.15 20.42 5.53
N PHE A 344 -0.66 19.66 4.78
CA PHE A 344 -2.03 19.32 5.17
C PHE A 344 -2.06 18.38 6.38
N PHE A 345 -1.17 17.38 6.42
CA PHE A 345 -1.13 16.45 7.56
C PHE A 345 -0.56 17.10 8.82
N GLU A 346 0.44 17.98 8.68
CA GLU A 346 0.95 18.77 9.80
C GLU A 346 -0.17 19.67 10.37
N LEU A 347 -0.95 20.31 9.50
CA LEU A 347 -2.12 21.09 9.88
C LEU A 347 -3.18 20.25 10.60
N CYS A 348 -3.48 19.06 10.08
CA CYS A 348 -4.42 18.12 10.72
C CYS A 348 -3.99 17.77 12.14
N ILE A 349 -2.71 17.40 12.32
CA ILE A 349 -2.14 17.08 13.63
C ILE A 349 -2.23 18.28 14.57
N LYS A 350 -1.85 19.48 14.11
CA LYS A 350 -1.95 20.74 14.90
C LYS A 350 -3.38 21.03 15.35
N LYS A 351 -4.38 20.70 14.52
CA LYS A 351 -5.80 20.89 14.82
C LYS A 351 -6.43 19.76 15.64
N GLY A 352 -5.69 18.71 15.97
CA GLY A 352 -6.17 17.55 16.73
C GLY A 352 -7.01 16.57 15.89
N ILE A 353 -6.89 16.62 14.58
CA ILE A 353 -7.57 15.70 13.65
C ILE A 353 -6.77 14.40 13.64
N LYS A 354 -7.47 13.27 13.79
CA LYS A 354 -6.84 11.95 13.78
C LYS A 354 -6.38 11.58 12.38
N ILE A 355 -5.30 10.81 12.30
CA ILE A 355 -4.76 10.27 11.06
C ILE A 355 -5.13 8.79 10.95
N ALA A 356 -5.85 8.41 9.90
CA ALA A 356 -6.09 7.00 9.57
C ALA A 356 -4.99 6.51 8.63
N PHE A 357 -4.48 5.30 8.87
CA PHE A 357 -3.51 4.69 7.96
C PHE A 357 -4.28 3.83 6.96
N GLY A 358 -4.13 4.14 5.67
CA GLY A 358 -4.74 3.38 4.59
C GLY A 358 -3.68 2.95 3.59
N SER A 359 -3.50 1.63 3.44
CA SER A 359 -2.61 1.09 2.41
C SER A 359 -3.20 1.26 1.02
N ASP A 360 -4.53 1.27 0.94
CA ASP A 360 -5.31 1.26 -0.30
C ASP A 360 -4.84 0.12 -1.22
N SER A 361 -4.84 -1.05 -0.57
CA SER A 361 -4.27 -2.27 -1.13
C SER A 361 -5.12 -2.81 -2.26
N HIS A 362 -4.48 -2.97 -3.41
CA HIS A 362 -4.98 -3.67 -4.59
C HIS A 362 -4.13 -4.89 -4.94
N SER A 363 -3.04 -5.10 -4.20
CA SER A 363 -2.21 -6.28 -4.25
C SER A 363 -1.81 -6.75 -2.84
N LEU A 364 -1.57 -8.04 -2.67
CA LEU A 364 -1.21 -8.65 -1.38
C LEU A 364 0.05 -8.03 -0.72
N TYR A 365 1.01 -7.55 -1.52
CA TYR A 365 2.25 -6.97 -0.99
C TYR A 365 2.05 -5.58 -0.34
N GLU A 366 0.95 -4.90 -0.66
CA GLU A 366 0.64 -3.53 -0.21
C GLU A 366 0.03 -3.49 1.19
N ILE A 367 -0.54 -4.61 1.64
CA ILE A 367 -1.33 -4.71 2.89
C ILE A 367 -0.54 -4.20 4.08
N GLY A 368 -0.98 -3.11 4.71
CA GLY A 368 -0.28 -2.51 5.84
C GLY A 368 1.14 -2.01 5.54
N GLU A 369 1.47 -1.66 4.30
CA GLU A 369 2.76 -1.05 3.93
C GLU A 369 2.86 0.39 4.44
N PHE A 370 3.11 0.52 5.75
CA PHE A 370 3.15 1.80 6.45
C PHE A 370 4.55 2.39 6.63
N TYR A 371 5.58 1.84 5.97
CA TYR A 371 6.91 2.46 6.00
C TYR A 371 6.92 3.95 5.62
N PRO A 372 6.33 4.39 4.48
CA PRO A 372 6.32 5.81 4.14
C PRO A 372 5.47 6.65 5.11
N HIS A 373 4.43 6.06 5.70
CA HIS A 373 3.57 6.72 6.68
C HIS A 373 4.36 7.03 7.96
N LEU A 374 5.05 6.03 8.50
CA LEU A 374 5.89 6.17 9.68
C LEU A 374 7.05 7.14 9.41
N LYS A 375 7.65 7.12 8.22
CA LYS A 375 8.70 8.08 7.84
C LYS A 375 8.20 9.52 7.79
N LEU A 376 6.99 9.76 7.28
CA LEU A 376 6.40 11.11 7.30
C LEU A 376 6.10 11.57 8.74
N LEU A 377 5.54 10.69 9.58
CA LEU A 377 5.29 11.04 10.99
C LEU A 377 6.57 11.20 11.82
N GLU A 378 7.65 10.50 11.46
CA GLU A 378 8.99 10.73 12.01
C GLU A 378 9.48 12.14 11.72
N GLN A 379 9.29 12.63 10.49
CA GLN A 379 9.66 14.00 10.11
C GLN A 379 8.89 15.06 10.90
N PHE A 380 7.64 14.77 11.28
CA PHE A 380 6.86 15.65 12.15
C PHE A 380 7.24 15.53 13.64
N GLY A 381 8.12 14.60 14.01
CA GLY A 381 8.54 14.38 15.39
C GLY A 381 7.45 13.79 16.28
N VAL A 382 6.49 13.05 15.71
CA VAL A 382 5.30 12.59 16.45
C VAL A 382 5.20 11.08 16.69
N LEU A 383 6.20 10.29 16.28
CA LEU A 383 6.21 8.83 16.51
C LEU A 383 6.09 8.43 17.98
N GLY A 384 6.56 9.27 18.92
CA GLY A 384 6.46 8.99 20.36
C GLY A 384 5.05 9.13 20.95
N ARG A 385 4.07 9.63 20.18
CA ARG A 385 2.71 9.90 20.64
C ARG A 385 1.64 9.44 19.63
N LEU A 386 1.89 8.34 18.94
CA LEU A 386 0.97 7.82 17.92
C LEU A 386 -0.43 7.54 18.46
N ASP A 387 -0.59 7.16 19.73
CA ASP A 387 -1.92 6.91 20.32
C ASP A 387 -2.78 8.19 20.41
N GLU A 388 -2.15 9.35 20.46
CA GLU A 388 -2.84 10.66 20.42
C GLU A 388 -3.21 11.09 19.00
N ILE A 389 -2.56 10.55 17.97
CA ILE A 389 -2.63 11.07 16.60
C ILE A 389 -3.33 10.11 15.67
N VAL A 390 -3.02 8.83 15.76
CA VAL A 390 -3.53 7.81 14.85
C VAL A 390 -4.93 7.39 15.29
N LEU A 391 -5.82 7.25 14.32
CA LEU A 391 -7.14 6.66 14.53
C LEU A 391 -6.97 5.19 14.91
N LYS A 392 -7.59 4.78 16.03
CA LYS A 392 -7.59 3.39 16.47
C LYS A 392 -8.99 2.81 16.27
N LYS A 393 -9.04 1.56 15.81
CA LYS A 393 -10.29 0.78 15.76
C LYS A 393 -10.18 -0.40 16.71
N HIS A 394 -10.95 -0.32 17.79
CA HIS A 394 -11.09 -1.40 18.76
C HIS A 394 -12.26 -2.31 18.38
N SER A 395 -12.15 -3.59 18.73
CA SER A 395 -13.15 -4.64 18.54
C SER A 395 -14.41 -4.41 19.37
#